data_AF-A0A9W9YKJ2-F1
#
_entry.id   AF-A0A9W9YKJ2-F1
#
_cell.length_a   1.000
_cell.length_b   1.000
_cell.length_c   1.000
_cell.angle_alpha   90.00
_cell.angle_beta   90.00
_cell.angle_gamma   90.00
#
_symmetry.space_group_name_H-M   'P 1'
#
loop_
_entity.id
_entity.type
_entity.pdbx_description
1 polymer ?
#
loop_
_entity_poly.entity_id
_entity_poly.type
_entity_poly.pdbx_seq_one_letter_code
_entity_poly.pdbx_strand_id
1 'polypeptide(L)'
;MKIQPTCDGEATFITVDSHRVLETTVSELEFIDNYTLTFKVDFMGEASVDLGGPRREWIRLDNREMKTKYFDNGLRQYILQEYFYVGIMIAMLQNGQMPAFIEDHILQEILSPNKSLKQI
;
A
#
# COMPACT_ATOMS: atom_id res chain seq x y z
N MET A 1 17.81 -13.67 27.33
CA MET A 1 16.42 -13.21 27.13
C MET A 1 16.48 -11.89 26.37
N LYS A 2 16.24 -11.89 25.05
CA LYS A 2 16.22 -10.65 24.25
C LYS A 2 14.80 -10.07 24.36
N ILE A 3 14.70 -8.89 24.94
CA ILE A 3 13.45 -8.15 25.05
C ILE A 3 13.16 -7.59 23.65
N GLN A 4 12.11 -8.10 23.01
CA GLN A 4 11.57 -7.48 21.79
C GLN A 4 10.90 -6.16 22.19
N PRO A 5 11.10 -5.07 21.44
CA PRO A 5 10.40 -3.83 21.69
C PRO A 5 8.89 -4.06 21.46
N THR A 6 8.09 -3.92 22.51
CA THR A 6 6.63 -3.89 22.40
C THR A 6 6.26 -2.57 21.73
N CYS A 7 5.76 -2.65 20.50
CA CYS A 7 5.01 -1.55 19.90
C CYS A 7 3.67 -1.44 20.65
N ASP A 8 3.61 -0.59 21.67
CA ASP A 8 2.40 -0.29 22.46
C ASP A 8 1.43 0.63 21.68
N GLY A 9 1.20 0.32 20.40
CA GLY A 9 0.20 0.97 19.56
C GLY A 9 -0.62 -0.09 18.82
N GLU A 10 -1.92 0.16 18.67
CA GLU A 10 -2.80 -0.68 17.87
C GLU A 10 -2.24 -0.78 16.43
N ALA A 11 -2.09 -1.99 15.93
CA ALA A 11 -1.46 -2.29 14.65
C ALA A 11 -2.34 -3.24 13.85
N THR A 12 -2.39 -3.02 12.53
CA THR A 12 -3.07 -3.89 11.61
C THR A 12 -2.11 -4.97 11.15
N PHE A 13 -2.49 -6.23 11.31
CA PHE A 13 -1.69 -7.37 10.86
C PHE A 13 -2.21 -7.83 9.51
N ILE A 14 -1.29 -8.01 8.56
CA ILE A 14 -1.61 -8.58 7.26
C ILE A 14 -0.65 -9.73 6.94
N THR A 15 -1.16 -10.72 6.23
CA THR A 15 -0.37 -11.86 5.74
C THR A 15 -0.35 -11.86 4.23
N VAL A 16 0.84 -11.80 3.63
CA VAL A 16 1.00 -11.63 2.18
C VAL A 16 1.83 -12.75 1.56
N ASP A 17 1.48 -13.15 0.34
CA ASP A 17 2.28 -14.07 -0.48
C ASP A 17 3.25 -13.25 -1.33
N SER A 18 4.56 -13.46 -1.19
CA SER A 18 5.59 -12.70 -1.93
C SER A 18 5.52 -12.92 -3.45
N HIS A 19 4.94 -14.03 -3.92
CA HIS A 19 4.74 -14.32 -5.34
C HIS A 19 3.44 -13.75 -5.90
N ARG A 20 2.48 -13.41 -5.03
CA ARG A 20 1.16 -12.87 -5.37
C ARG A 20 0.85 -11.62 -4.54
N VAL A 21 1.87 -10.78 -4.35
CA VAL A 21 1.85 -9.69 -3.35
C VAL A 21 0.68 -8.74 -3.57
N LEU A 22 0.40 -8.35 -4.81
CA LEU A 22 -0.65 -7.39 -5.11
C LEU A 22 -2.04 -7.97 -4.86
N GLU A 23 -2.26 -9.22 -5.25
CA GLU A 23 -3.55 -9.90 -5.08
C GLU A 23 -3.83 -10.15 -3.60
N THR A 24 -2.88 -10.73 -2.88
CA THR A 24 -3.03 -11.03 -1.45
C THR A 24 -3.09 -9.76 -0.61
N THR A 25 -2.38 -8.70 -0.99
CA THR A 25 -2.52 -7.38 -0.34
C THR A 25 -3.95 -6.85 -0.49
N VAL A 26 -4.51 -6.83 -1.70
CA VAL A 26 -5.89 -6.36 -1.89
C VAL A 26 -6.88 -7.18 -1.07
N SER A 27 -6.74 -8.51 -1.07
CA SER A 27 -7.59 -9.38 -0.24
C SER A 27 -7.49 -9.07 1.25
N GLU A 28 -6.31 -8.78 1.78
CA GLU A 28 -6.16 -8.39 3.18
C GLU A 28 -6.78 -7.00 3.45
N LEU A 29 -6.59 -6.03 2.54
CA LEU A 29 -7.10 -4.66 2.68
C LEU A 29 -8.64 -4.58 2.68
N GLU A 30 -9.33 -5.53 2.06
CA GLU A 30 -10.80 -5.64 2.05
C GLU A 30 -11.41 -5.76 3.46
N PHE A 31 -10.65 -6.30 4.42
CA PHE A 31 -11.13 -6.54 5.78
C PHE A 31 -10.59 -5.53 6.81
N ILE A 32 -9.96 -4.45 6.35
CA ILE A 32 -9.38 -3.43 7.22
C ILE A 32 -10.30 -2.23 7.32
N ASP A 33 -10.68 -1.89 8.56
CA ASP A 33 -11.55 -0.74 8.83
C ASP A 33 -10.78 0.58 8.95
N ASN A 34 -9.51 0.53 9.40
CA ASN A 34 -8.69 1.71 9.66
C ASN A 34 -7.29 1.59 9.04
N TYR A 35 -7.11 2.23 7.90
CA TYR A 35 -5.85 2.28 7.16
C TYR A 35 -4.78 3.21 7.76
N THR A 36 -5.11 3.96 8.82
CA THR A 36 -4.14 4.89 9.47
C THR A 36 -3.25 4.20 10.50
N LEU A 37 -3.60 2.97 10.91
CA LEU A 37 -2.81 2.18 11.84
C LEU A 37 -1.52 1.67 11.21
N THR A 38 -0.53 1.35 12.05
CA THR A 38 0.72 0.77 11.56
C THR A 38 0.49 -0.65 11.09
N PHE A 39 0.99 -0.99 9.90
CA PHE A 39 0.92 -2.33 9.34
C PHE A 39 2.08 -3.19 9.83
N LYS A 40 1.76 -4.35 10.39
CA LYS A 40 2.71 -5.44 10.64
C LYS A 40 2.48 -6.51 9.58
N VAL A 41 3.52 -6.80 8.82
CA VAL A 41 3.43 -7.68 7.65
C VAL A 41 4.13 -8.99 7.93
N ASP A 42 3.45 -10.09 7.67
CA ASP A 42 4.03 -11.43 7.65
C ASP A 42 4.01 -11.99 6.23
N PHE A 43 5.12 -12.59 5.81
CA PHE A 43 5.22 -13.25 4.50
C PHE A 43 4.95 -14.74 4.65
N MET A 44 3.98 -15.26 3.89
CA MET A 44 3.54 -16.65 4.01
C MET A 44 4.71 -17.63 3.86
N GLY A 45 4.95 -18.44 4.90
CA GLY A 45 6.02 -19.45 4.90
C GLY A 45 7.42 -18.91 5.18
N GLU A 46 7.57 -17.62 5.45
CA GLU A 46 8.85 -17.00 5.80
C GLU A 46 8.92 -16.75 7.32
N ALA A 47 10.03 -17.14 7.95
CA ALA A 47 10.25 -16.81 9.36
C ALA A 47 10.82 -15.38 9.46
N SER A 48 9.97 -14.38 9.74
CA SER A 48 10.43 -13.02 9.98
C SER A 48 10.79 -12.79 11.46
N VAL A 49 11.95 -12.18 11.72
CA VAL A 49 12.45 -11.89 13.08
C VAL A 49 12.44 -10.38 13.38
N ASP A 50 12.26 -9.55 12.37
CA ASP A 50 12.24 -8.08 12.45
C ASP A 50 10.85 -7.54 12.12
N LEU A 51 10.40 -6.55 12.87
CA LEU A 51 9.10 -5.89 12.70
C LEU A 51 9.13 -4.82 11.59
N GLY A 52 10.31 -4.28 11.24
CA GLY A 52 10.45 -3.20 10.25
C GLY A 52 10.78 -3.66 8.84
N GLY A 53 11.63 -4.69 8.71
CA GLY A 53 12.06 -5.26 7.44
C GLY A 53 10.92 -5.72 6.53
N PRO A 54 9.99 -6.57 7.01
CA PRO A 54 8.88 -7.09 6.21
C PRO A 54 7.97 -5.99 5.65
N ARG A 55 7.62 -4.99 6.46
CA ARG A 55 6.80 -3.85 6.00
C ARG A 55 7.48 -3.09 4.85
N ARG A 56 8.78 -2.82 4.97
CA ARG A 56 9.53 -2.12 3.92
C ARG A 56 9.58 -2.93 2.63
N GLU A 57 9.80 -4.23 2.74
CA GLU A 57 9.87 -5.13 1.59
C GLU A 57 8.51 -5.29 0.91
N TRP A 58 7.44 -5.44 1.69
CA TRP A 58 6.07 -5.45 1.18
C TRP A 58 5.75 -4.20 0.37
N ILE A 59 6.02 -3.01 0.93
CA ILE A 59 5.86 -1.72 0.23
C ILE A 59 6.63 -1.71 -1.10
N ARG A 60 7.86 -2.22 -1.12
CA ARG A 60 8.70 -2.26 -2.32
C ARG A 60 8.12 -3.18 -3.40
N LEU A 61 7.69 -4.38 -3.00
CA LEU A 61 7.12 -5.39 -3.89
C LEU A 61 5.76 -4.93 -4.43
N ASP A 62 4.87 -4.45 -3.57
CA ASP A 62 3.55 -3.99 -3.95
C ASP A 62 3.62 -2.80 -4.93
N ASN A 63 4.50 -1.83 -4.67
CA ASN A 63 4.74 -0.72 -5.61
C ASN A 63 5.19 -1.17 -7.00
N ARG A 64 6.08 -2.17 -7.05
CA ARG A 64 6.55 -2.71 -8.33
C ARG A 64 5.40 -3.32 -9.12
N GLU A 65 4.61 -4.17 -8.47
CA GLU A 65 3.49 -4.84 -9.13
C GLU A 65 2.36 -3.86 -9.50
N MET A 66 2.06 -2.89 -8.64
CA MET A 66 1.11 -1.80 -8.93
C MET A 66 1.53 -1.01 -10.16
N LYS A 67 2.81 -0.59 -10.24
CA LYS A 67 3.34 0.13 -11.41
C LYS A 67 3.11 -0.67 -12.70
N THR A 68 3.49 -1.94 -12.68
CA THR A 68 3.35 -2.82 -13.85
C THR A 68 1.90 -3.06 -14.25
N LYS A 69 1.00 -3.31 -13.29
CA LYS A 69 -0.40 -3.62 -13.59
C LYS A 69 -1.21 -2.39 -13.99
N TYR A 70 -1.03 -1.28 -13.28
CA TYR A 70 -1.96 -0.13 -13.34
C TYR A 70 -1.43 1.10 -14.08
N PHE A 71 -0.11 1.23 -14.26
CA PHE A 71 0.50 2.45 -14.79
C PHE A 71 1.29 2.24 -16.08
N ASP A 72 2.04 1.14 -16.24
CA ASP A 72 2.93 0.91 -17.40
C ASP A 72 2.20 0.88 -18.75
N ASN A 73 0.89 0.62 -18.74
CA ASN A 73 0.05 0.57 -19.95
C ASN A 73 -1.00 1.70 -20.00
N GLY A 74 -0.81 2.77 -19.22
CA GLY A 74 -1.79 3.82 -19.04
C GLY A 74 -2.97 3.41 -18.15
N LEU A 75 -3.75 4.41 -17.72
CA LEU A 75 -4.89 4.20 -16.83
C LEU A 75 -6.03 3.48 -17.57
N ARG A 76 -6.61 2.44 -16.93
CA ARG A 76 -7.64 1.57 -17.51
C ARG A 76 -9.01 1.87 -16.90
N GLN A 77 -9.97 2.35 -17.69
CA GLN A 77 -11.27 2.80 -17.16
C GLN A 77 -12.13 1.73 -16.46
N TYR A 78 -11.93 0.43 -16.75
CA TYR A 78 -12.80 -0.66 -16.27
C TYR A 78 -12.39 -1.32 -14.95
N ILE A 79 -11.41 -0.76 -14.22
CA ILE A 79 -10.89 -1.32 -12.94
C ILE A 79 -11.00 -0.31 -11.78
N LEU A 80 -12.08 0.46 -11.74
CA LEU A 80 -12.31 1.52 -10.75
C LEU A 80 -12.17 1.07 -9.30
N GLN A 81 -12.65 -0.14 -8.98
CA GLN A 81 -12.54 -0.69 -7.63
C GLN A 81 -11.09 -1.02 -7.25
N GLU A 82 -10.27 -1.46 -8.20
CA GLU A 82 -8.85 -1.72 -7.95
C GLU A 82 -8.10 -0.39 -7.73
N TYR A 83 -8.51 0.69 -8.39
CA TYR A 83 -7.93 2.02 -8.16
C TYR A 83 -8.19 2.60 -6.77
N PHE A 84 -9.26 2.17 -6.08
CA PHE A 84 -9.47 2.53 -4.68
C PHE A 84 -8.34 2.02 -3.79
N TYR A 85 -7.98 0.74 -3.92
CA TYR A 85 -6.88 0.13 -3.16
C TYR A 85 -5.51 0.66 -3.59
N VAL A 86 -5.31 0.96 -4.88
CA VAL A 86 -4.11 1.67 -5.35
C VAL A 86 -3.98 3.03 -4.67
N GLY A 87 -5.08 3.78 -4.56
CA GLY A 87 -5.12 5.06 -3.85
C GLY A 87 -4.79 4.92 -2.36
N ILE A 88 -5.34 3.91 -1.68
CA ILE A 88 -5.02 3.59 -0.29
C ILE A 88 -3.52 3.29 -0.13
N MET A 89 -2.96 2.44 -1.00
CA MET A 89 -1.54 2.12 -0.95
C MET A 89 -0.68 3.36 -1.17
N ILE A 90 -1.00 4.21 -2.14
CA ILE A 90 -0.32 5.50 -2.34
C ILE A 90 -0.43 6.41 -1.11
N ALA A 91 -1.58 6.46 -0.45
CA ALA A 91 -1.77 7.25 0.76
C ALA A 91 -0.97 6.69 1.97
N MET A 92 -0.94 5.37 2.15
CA MET A 92 -0.09 4.72 3.16
C MET A 92 1.40 5.02 2.96
N LEU A 93 1.82 5.22 1.70
CA LEU A 93 3.19 5.59 1.34
C LEU A 93 3.52 7.04 1.68
N GLN A 94 2.54 7.93 1.86
CA GLN A 94 2.79 9.30 2.32
C GLN A 94 3.32 9.36 3.76
N ASN A 95 3.09 8.31 4.56
CA ASN A 95 3.73 8.06 5.87
C ASN A 95 4.95 7.12 5.75
N GLY A 96 5.52 6.95 4.54
CA GLY A 96 6.63 6.07 4.18
C GLY A 96 7.52 6.66 3.07
N GLN A 97 8.07 5.83 2.17
CA GLN A 97 8.77 6.30 0.96
C GLN A 97 7.75 6.58 -0.16
N MET A 98 7.75 7.80 -0.68
CA MET A 98 6.89 8.22 -1.79
C MET A 98 7.16 7.39 -3.06
N PRO A 99 6.13 6.87 -3.76
CA PRO A 99 6.33 6.13 -5.00
C PRO A 99 6.90 7.03 -6.11
N ALA A 100 8.15 6.75 -6.51
CA ALA A 100 8.91 7.55 -7.48
C ALA A 100 8.42 7.43 -8.94
N PHE A 101 7.33 6.71 -9.19
CA PHE A 101 6.78 6.51 -10.54
C PHE A 101 5.60 7.43 -10.87
N ILE A 102 5.10 8.21 -9.89
CA ILE A 102 4.06 9.19 -10.14
C ILE A 102 4.74 10.53 -10.40
N GLU A 103 4.47 11.11 -11.56
CA GLU A 103 5.02 12.43 -11.90
C GLU A 103 4.49 13.50 -10.96
N ASP A 104 5.37 14.43 -10.55
CA ASP A 104 5.05 15.49 -9.58
C ASP A 104 3.81 16.30 -9.96
N HIS A 105 3.59 16.55 -11.25
CA HIS A 105 2.44 17.33 -11.72
C HIS A 105 1.11 16.61 -11.46
N ILE A 106 1.08 15.27 -11.56
CA ILE A 106 -0.10 14.44 -11.28
C ILE A 106 -0.36 14.45 -9.77
N LEU A 107 0.69 14.35 -8.95
CA LEU A 107 0.58 14.43 -7.50
C LEU A 107 0.02 15.77 -7.04
N GLN A 108 0.54 16.87 -7.59
CA GLN A 108 0.03 18.21 -7.30
C GLN A 108 -1.44 18.34 -7.68
N GLU A 109 -1.87 17.74 -8.79
CA GLU A 109 -3.26 17.76 -9.22
C GLU A 109 -4.21 16.95 -8.31
N ILE A 110 -3.76 15.81 -7.77
CA ILE A 110 -4.52 14.97 -6.84
C ILE A 110 -4.62 15.61 -5.45
N LEU A 111 -3.51 16.19 -4.98
CA LEU A 111 -3.40 16.75 -3.62
C LEU A 111 -3.86 18.22 -3.53
N SER A 112 -4.14 18.85 -4.66
CA SER A 112 -4.67 20.21 -4.69
C SER A 112 -6.05 20.25 -4.03
N PRO A 113 -6.27 21.11 -3.00
CA PRO A 113 -7.55 21.22 -2.30
C PRO A 113 -8.74 21.66 -3.16
N ASN A 114 -8.49 22.05 -4.42
CA ASN A 114 -9.44 22.70 -5.31
C ASN A 114 -9.65 21.89 -6.60
N LYS A 115 -10.38 20.80 -6.50
CA LYS A 115 -11.24 20.37 -7.59
C LYS A 115 -12.67 20.32 -7.09
N SER A 116 -13.45 21.36 -7.41
CA SER A 116 -14.88 21.18 -7.43
C SER A 116 -15.16 20.06 -8.43
N LEU A 117 -15.74 18.97 -7.95
CA LEU A 117 -16.29 17.92 -8.79
C LEU A 117 -17.32 18.60 -9.70
N LYS A 118 -16.92 18.90 -10.95
CA LYS A 118 -17.89 19.22 -11.99
C LYS A 118 -18.66 17.93 -12.23
N GLN A 119 -19.85 17.87 -11.63
CA GLN A 119 -20.87 16.88 -11.92
C GLN A 119 -21.09 16.90 -13.44
N ILE A 120 -20.86 15.74 -14.08
CA ILE A 120 -21.35 15.45 -15.43
C ILE A 120 -22.74 14.84 -15.25
#